data_AF-A0A9E7K1I8-F1
#
_entry.id   AF-A0A9E7K1I8-F1
#
_cell.length_a   1.000
_cell.length_b   1.000
_cell.length_c   1.000
_cell.angle_alpha   90.00
_cell.angle_beta   90.00
_cell.angle_gamma   90.00
#
_symmetry.space_group_name_H-M   'P 1'
#
loop_
_entity.id
_entity.type
_entity.pdbx_description
1 polymer ?
#
loop_
_entity_poly.entity_id
_entity_poly.type
_entity_poly.pdbx_seq_one_letter_code
_entity_poly.pdbx_strand_id
1 'polypeptide(L)'
;MASKLILALVFLFDVIAFGLAVAAEQRRSTGKVVEDSEDTYNYCVYDSDIATGYGVGALLFLLLSQAILMVVSKCFCFGRSLGPGGPRACALLLFLLSWLTFIIAEACLLAGSVRNAHHTRYRNMFFDGNLSCETVRKGVFGAGAAFVFFTAVFSELYYVFYAKAARDSGTPPLGGSVGMSSYH
;
A
#
# COMPACT_ATOMS: atom_id res chain seq x y z
N MET A 1 23.15 -9.15 9.22
CA MET A 1 23.07 -7.67 9.15
C MET A 1 21.90 -7.35 8.25
N ALA A 2 21.08 -6.35 8.59
CA ALA A 2 20.06 -5.86 7.65
C ALA A 2 20.79 -5.37 6.39
N SER A 3 20.38 -5.83 5.22
CA SER A 3 20.95 -5.32 3.98
C SER A 3 20.49 -3.88 3.83
N LYS A 4 21.43 -2.93 3.97
CA LYS A 4 21.14 -1.51 3.79
C LYS A 4 20.56 -1.21 2.41
N LEU A 5 20.95 -1.99 1.40
CA LEU A 5 20.39 -1.92 0.05
C LEU A 5 18.91 -2.27 0.01
N ILE A 6 18.48 -3.35 0.68
CA ILE A 6 17.08 -3.76 0.70
C ILE A 6 16.24 -2.73 1.45
N LEU A 7 16.73 -2.25 2.59
CA LEU A 7 16.03 -1.24 3.38
C LEU A 7 15.89 0.08 2.59
N ALA A 8 16.94 0.54 1.92
CA ALA A 8 16.88 1.75 1.08
C ALA A 8 15.95 1.57 -0.14
N LEU A 9 15.92 0.39 -0.75
CA LEU A 9 15.08 0.11 -1.91
C LEU A 9 13.61 0.03 -1.53
N VAL A 10 13.27 -0.66 -0.44
CA VAL A 10 11.91 -0.74 0.10
C VAL A 10 11.43 0.66 0.52
N PHE A 11 12.26 1.41 1.25
CA PHE A 11 11.96 2.80 1.62
C PHE A 11 11.65 3.67 0.40
N LEU A 12 12.47 3.57 -0.66
CA LEU A 12 12.26 4.33 -1.89
C LEU A 12 10.90 4.00 -2.52
N PHE A 13 10.54 2.72 -2.62
CA PHE A 13 9.26 2.31 -3.17
C PHE A 13 8.09 2.74 -2.30
N ASP A 14 8.21 2.66 -0.97
CA ASP A 14 7.19 3.10 -0.03
C ASP A 14 6.97 4.62 -0.08
N VAL A 15 8.05 5.41 -0.22
CA VAL A 15 7.97 6.87 -0.41
C VAL A 15 7.30 7.22 -1.74
N ILE A 16 7.63 6.51 -2.82
CA ILE A 16 6.97 6.69 -4.13
C ILE A 16 5.49 6.33 -4.02
N ALA A 17 5.15 5.20 -3.41
CA ALA A 17 3.77 4.77 -3.20
C ALA A 17 2.97 5.80 -2.40
N PHE A 18 3.55 6.33 -1.31
CA PHE A 18 2.94 7.38 -0.50
C PHE A 18 2.72 8.66 -1.31
N GLY A 19 3.73 9.11 -2.06
CA GLY A 19 3.63 10.28 -2.92
C GLY A 19 2.54 10.13 -3.99
N LEU A 20 2.44 8.96 -4.61
CA LEU A 20 1.40 8.64 -5.59
C LEU A 20 0.00 8.60 -4.94
N ALA A 21 -0.13 8.04 -3.74
CA ALA A 21 -1.39 8.03 -3.00
C ALA A 21 -1.86 9.43 -2.61
N VAL A 22 -0.94 10.30 -2.16
CA VAL A 22 -1.23 11.71 -1.87
C VAL A 22 -1.57 12.47 -3.15
N ALA A 23 -0.83 12.25 -4.24
CA ALA A 23 -1.12 12.84 -5.53
C ALA A 23 -2.50 12.42 -6.05
N ALA A 24 -2.91 11.17 -5.82
CA ALA A 24 -4.24 10.68 -6.15
C ALA A 24 -5.36 11.40 -5.37
N GLU A 25 -5.17 11.67 -4.06
CA GLU A 25 -6.14 12.47 -3.29
C GLU A 25 -6.15 13.95 -3.72
N GLN A 26 -4.98 14.54 -4.01
CA GLN A 26 -4.88 15.94 -4.45
C GLN A 26 -5.47 16.17 -5.86
N ARG A 27 -5.26 15.20 -6.77
CA ARG A 27 -5.74 15.25 -8.17
C ARG A 27 -7.10 14.57 -8.34
N ARG A 28 -7.85 14.35 -7.26
CA ARG A 28 -9.20 13.79 -7.29
C ARG A 28 -10.01 14.46 -8.40
N SER A 29 -10.68 13.67 -9.24
CA SER A 29 -11.59 14.21 -10.26
C SER A 29 -12.66 15.06 -9.58
N THR A 30 -12.57 16.37 -9.77
CA THR A 30 -13.60 17.33 -9.38
C THR A 30 -14.48 17.52 -10.60
N GLY A 31 -15.71 17.03 -10.55
CA GLY A 31 -16.68 17.29 -11.62
C GLY A 31 -16.98 18.78 -11.66
N LYS A 32 -16.74 19.43 -12.81
CA LYS A 32 -17.23 20.78 -13.05
C LYS A 32 -18.53 20.67 -13.84
N VAL A 33 -19.56 21.37 -13.34
CA VAL A 33 -20.78 21.60 -14.11
C VAL A 33 -20.41 22.62 -15.18
N VAL A 34 -20.52 22.23 -16.45
CA VAL A 34 -20.42 23.15 -17.57
C VAL A 34 -21.83 23.32 -18.12
N GLU A 35 -22.30 24.57 -18.13
CA GLU A 35 -23.56 24.94 -18.75
C GLU A 35 -23.35 25.00 -20.27
N ASP A 36 -24.23 24.37 -21.04
CA ASP A 36 -24.21 24.45 -22.50
C ASP A 36 -24.72 25.82 -22.96
N SER A 37 -24.24 26.31 -24.11
CA SER A 37 -24.57 27.64 -24.63
C SER A 37 -26.05 27.84 -24.99
N GLU A 38 -26.85 26.76 -24.96
CA GLU A 38 -28.27 26.70 -25.31
C GLU A 38 -29.18 26.37 -24.09
N ASP A 39 -28.66 26.39 -22.85
CA ASP A 39 -29.42 26.29 -21.58
C ASP A 39 -30.35 25.05 -21.43
N THR A 40 -30.14 24.00 -22.24
CA THR A 40 -31.09 22.88 -22.36
C THR A 40 -30.70 21.64 -21.57
N TYR A 41 -29.42 21.47 -21.20
CA TYR A 41 -28.95 20.39 -20.33
C TYR A 41 -27.62 20.76 -19.64
N ASN A 42 -27.54 20.45 -18.34
CA ASN A 42 -26.30 20.52 -17.57
C ASN A 42 -25.57 19.18 -17.67
N TYR A 43 -24.33 19.17 -18.14
CA TYR A 43 -23.50 17.97 -18.13
C TYR A 43 -22.29 18.16 -17.21
N CYS A 44 -21.98 17.16 -16.38
CA CYS A 44 -20.75 17.18 -15.57
C CYS A 44 -19.59 16.74 -16.48
N VAL A 45 -18.60 17.61 -16.68
CA VAL A 45 -17.31 17.21 -17.25
C VAL A 45 -16.44 16.73 -16.10
N TYR A 46 -16.09 15.45 -16.13
CA TYR A 46 -15.12 14.88 -15.21
C TYR A 46 -13.70 14.99 -15.80
N ASP A 47 -12.77 15.54 -15.03
CA ASP A 47 -11.36 15.53 -15.39
C ASP A 47 -10.83 14.09 -15.48
N SER A 48 -9.93 13.86 -16.44
CA SER A 48 -9.35 12.57 -16.84
C SER A 48 -8.98 11.62 -15.69
N ASP A 49 -8.94 10.31 -15.99
CA ASP A 49 -8.63 9.18 -15.07
C ASP A 49 -7.20 9.19 -14.47
N ILE A 50 -6.50 10.34 -14.49
CA ILE A 50 -5.15 10.54 -13.99
C ILE A 50 -5.05 10.16 -12.50
N ALA A 51 -6.07 10.48 -11.69
CA ALA A 51 -6.13 10.07 -10.29
C ALA A 51 -6.21 8.55 -10.12
N THR A 52 -6.93 7.86 -11.01
CA THR A 52 -6.99 6.39 -11.05
C THR A 52 -5.62 5.80 -11.37
N GLY A 53 -4.89 6.41 -12.32
CA GLY A 53 -3.51 6.03 -12.66
C GLY A 53 -2.56 6.15 -11.47
N TYR A 54 -2.62 7.25 -10.72
CA TYR A 54 -1.82 7.42 -9.50
C TYR A 54 -2.21 6.45 -8.39
N GLY A 55 -3.51 6.19 -8.20
CA GLY A 55 -4.00 5.21 -7.22
C GLY A 55 -3.53 3.77 -7.52
N VAL A 56 -3.62 3.34 -8.78
CA VAL A 56 -3.11 2.04 -9.25
C VAL A 56 -1.58 2.00 -9.18
N GLY A 57 -0.90 3.09 -9.50
CA GLY A 57 0.55 3.20 -9.34
C GLY A 57 0.98 3.00 -7.89
N ALA A 58 0.34 3.70 -6.95
CA ALA A 58 0.61 3.57 -5.51
C ALA A 58 0.43 2.12 -5.04
N LEU A 59 -0.65 1.48 -5.46
CA LEU A 59 -0.97 0.09 -5.20
C LEU A 59 0.16 -0.85 -5.70
N LEU A 60 0.58 -0.71 -6.95
CA LEU A 60 1.63 -1.56 -7.52
C LEU A 60 2.99 -1.40 -6.83
N PHE A 61 3.37 -0.18 -6.46
CA PHE A 61 4.63 0.07 -5.74
C PHE A 61 4.59 -0.50 -4.32
N LEU A 62 3.45 -0.39 -3.61
CA LEU A 62 3.28 -0.96 -2.29
C LEU A 62 3.26 -2.50 -2.32
N LEU A 63 2.58 -3.10 -3.31
CA LEU A 63 2.63 -4.54 -3.56
C LEU A 63 4.07 -5.01 -3.79
N LEU A 64 4.83 -4.26 -4.59
CA LEU A 64 6.21 -4.60 -4.91
C LEU A 64 7.11 -4.54 -3.67
N SER A 65 6.99 -3.49 -2.84
CA SER A 65 7.78 -3.37 -1.61
C SER A 65 7.47 -4.51 -0.63
N GLN A 66 6.19 -4.84 -0.44
CA GLN A 66 5.76 -5.96 0.39
C GLN A 66 6.27 -7.30 -0.18
N ALA A 67 6.16 -7.53 -1.49
CA ALA A 67 6.65 -8.75 -2.14
C ALA A 67 8.16 -8.96 -1.98
N ILE A 68 8.96 -7.89 -2.11
CA ILE A 68 10.41 -7.95 -1.90
C ILE A 68 10.73 -8.38 -0.47
N LEU A 69 10.05 -7.82 0.53
CA LEU A 69 10.23 -8.22 1.92
C LEU A 69 9.85 -9.68 2.15
N MET A 70 8.79 -10.17 1.51
CA MET A 70 8.40 -11.59 1.60
C MET A 70 9.45 -12.53 1.00
N VAL A 71 10.00 -12.17 -0.17
CA VAL A 71 11.06 -12.96 -0.83
C VAL A 71 12.34 -12.98 0.02
N VAL A 72 12.75 -11.82 0.54
CA VAL A 72 13.96 -11.69 1.36
C VAL A 72 13.80 -12.43 2.70
N SER A 73 12.63 -12.32 3.33
CA SER A 73 12.35 -12.97 4.62
C SER A 73 11.97 -14.45 4.53
N LYS A 74 11.75 -14.96 3.30
CA LYS A 74 11.23 -16.31 3.01
C LYS A 74 9.89 -16.58 3.71
N CYS A 75 9.03 -15.55 3.72
CA CYS A 75 7.68 -15.54 4.28
C CYS A 75 7.57 -15.97 5.76
N PHE A 76 8.64 -15.92 6.56
CA PHE A 76 8.73 -16.55 7.90
C PHE A 76 8.53 -18.08 7.93
N CYS A 77 7.75 -18.67 7.00
CA CYS A 77 7.40 -20.09 6.93
C CYS A 77 8.54 -21.00 6.45
N PHE A 78 9.38 -20.52 5.53
CA PHE A 78 10.53 -21.26 4.99
C PHE A 78 11.88 -20.63 5.39
N GLY A 79 11.84 -19.73 6.37
CA GLY A 79 13.00 -19.01 6.90
C GLY A 79 13.74 -19.80 7.98
N ARG A 80 14.92 -19.29 8.35
CA ARG A 80 15.68 -19.81 9.50
C ARG A 80 14.82 -19.81 10.77
N SER A 81 15.01 -20.81 11.64
CA SER A 81 14.51 -20.72 13.01
C SER A 81 15.16 -19.51 13.68
N LEU A 82 14.39 -18.44 13.87
CA LEU A 82 14.87 -17.26 14.58
C LEU A 82 15.14 -17.65 16.03
N GLY A 83 16.23 -17.14 16.61
CA GLY A 83 16.58 -17.43 18.00
C GLY A 83 15.39 -17.13 18.93
N PRO A 84 15.13 -17.97 19.96
CA PRO A 84 14.09 -17.67 20.94
C PRO A 84 14.43 -16.36 21.67
N GLY A 85 13.50 -15.40 21.72
CA GLY A 85 13.70 -14.12 22.41
C GLY A 85 12.73 -13.01 21.99
N GLY A 86 12.80 -11.88 22.72
CA GLY A 86 11.98 -10.68 22.48
C GLY A 86 12.04 -10.11 21.05
N PRO A 87 13.20 -10.07 20.36
CA PRO A 87 13.29 -9.58 18.98
C PRO A 87 12.46 -10.38 17.98
N ARG A 88 12.29 -11.70 18.22
CA ARG A 88 11.44 -12.57 17.39
C ARG A 88 9.97 -12.23 17.56
N ALA A 89 9.51 -12.01 18.80
CA ALA A 89 8.13 -11.62 19.08
C ALA A 89 7.82 -10.24 18.48
N CYS A 90 8.72 -9.25 18.62
CA CYS A 90 8.58 -7.95 17.98
C CYS A 90 8.53 -8.06 16.45
N ALA A 91 9.39 -8.87 15.83
CA ALA A 91 9.38 -9.08 14.38
C ALA A 91 8.06 -9.71 13.90
N LEU A 92 7.52 -10.69 14.62
CA LEU A 92 6.22 -11.31 14.31
C LEU A 92 5.06 -10.32 14.44
N LEU A 93 5.04 -9.51 15.50
CA LEU A 93 3.99 -8.50 15.68
C LEU A 93 4.04 -7.44 14.58
N LEU A 94 5.23 -6.91 14.28
CA LEU A 94 5.42 -5.94 13.19
C LEU A 94 5.08 -6.53 11.83
N PHE A 95 5.37 -7.81 11.61
CA PHE A 95 4.95 -8.53 10.40
C PHE A 95 3.43 -8.53 10.27
N LEU A 96 2.70 -8.94 11.31
CA LEU A 96 1.24 -8.97 11.29
C LEU A 96 0.63 -7.57 11.10
N LEU A 97 1.19 -6.56 11.78
CA LEU A 97 0.75 -5.16 11.63
C LEU A 97 1.02 -4.62 10.23
N SER A 98 2.19 -4.93 9.64
CA SER A 98 2.51 -4.54 8.27
C SER A 98 1.53 -5.17 7.27
N TRP A 99 1.18 -6.45 7.43
CA TRP A 99 0.19 -7.12 6.60
C TRP A 99 -1.22 -6.56 6.76
N LEU A 100 -1.63 -6.27 8.00
CA LEU A 100 -2.95 -5.70 8.27
C LEU A 100 -3.08 -4.32 7.61
N THR A 101 -2.10 -3.44 7.84
CA THR A 101 -2.09 -2.09 7.26
C THR A 101 -1.97 -2.11 5.75
N PHE A 102 -1.18 -3.03 5.20
CA PHE A 102 -1.04 -3.25 3.77
C PHE A 102 -2.38 -3.63 3.10
N ILE A 103 -3.10 -4.62 3.63
CA ILE A 103 -4.39 -5.06 3.07
C ILE A 103 -5.42 -3.91 3.11
N ILE A 104 -5.42 -3.13 4.18
CA ILE A 104 -6.32 -1.97 4.30
C ILE A 104 -5.94 -0.89 3.28
N ALA A 105 -4.65 -0.59 3.13
CA ALA A 105 -4.15 0.38 2.14
C ALA A 105 -4.56 -0.02 0.71
N GLU A 106 -4.30 -1.27 0.33
CA GLU A 106 -4.67 -1.85 -0.96
C GLU A 106 -6.17 -1.76 -1.21
N ALA A 107 -6.99 -2.16 -0.23
CA ALA A 107 -8.45 -2.07 -0.34
C ALA A 107 -8.93 -0.63 -0.51
N CYS A 108 -8.35 0.33 0.22
CA CYS A 108 -8.68 1.76 0.09
C CYS A 108 -8.27 2.31 -1.28
N LEU A 109 -7.07 1.99 -1.76
CA LEU A 109 -6.56 2.45 -3.07
C LEU A 109 -7.33 1.82 -4.23
N LEU A 110 -7.66 0.53 -4.15
CA LEU A 110 -8.52 -0.16 -5.11
C LEU A 110 -9.93 0.43 -5.13
N ALA A 111 -10.56 0.56 -3.96
CA ALA A 111 -11.91 1.12 -3.86
C ALA A 111 -11.95 2.57 -4.35
N GLY A 112 -10.92 3.36 -4.02
CA GLY A 112 -10.76 4.73 -4.52
C GLY A 112 -10.66 4.76 -6.05
N SER A 113 -9.77 3.94 -6.61
CA SER A 113 -9.51 3.87 -8.05
C SER A 113 -10.73 3.39 -8.85
N VAL A 114 -11.38 2.31 -8.39
CA VAL A 114 -12.58 1.73 -9.02
C VAL A 114 -13.74 2.72 -8.98
N ARG A 115 -14.00 3.35 -7.82
CA ARG A 115 -15.06 4.37 -7.72
C ARG A 115 -14.75 5.58 -8.61
N ASN A 116 -13.49 6.00 -8.67
CA ASN A 116 -13.08 7.12 -9.53
C ASN A 116 -13.31 6.81 -11.01
N ALA A 117 -12.96 5.61 -11.47
CA ALA A 117 -13.17 5.16 -12.87
C ALA A 117 -14.66 4.94 -13.22
N HIS A 118 -15.48 4.46 -12.28
CA HIS A 118 -16.90 4.28 -12.54
C HIS A 118 -17.64 5.62 -12.68
N HIS A 119 -17.28 6.63 -11.88
CA HIS A 119 -17.89 7.95 -11.97
C HIS A 119 -17.51 8.68 -13.26
N THR A 120 -16.29 8.50 -13.77
CA THR A 120 -15.85 9.11 -15.04
C THR A 120 -16.42 8.41 -16.28
N ARG A 121 -16.62 7.08 -16.26
CA ARG A 121 -17.09 6.34 -17.45
C ARG A 121 -18.61 6.20 -17.58
N TYR A 122 -19.33 5.98 -16.48
CA TYR A 122 -20.76 5.64 -16.53
C TYR A 122 -21.70 6.82 -16.29
N ARG A 123 -21.21 7.94 -15.71
CA ARG A 123 -22.07 9.08 -15.34
C ARG A 123 -21.97 10.28 -16.28
N ASN A 124 -21.18 10.19 -17.35
CA ASN A 124 -21.15 11.18 -18.43
C ASN A 124 -22.42 11.17 -19.32
N MET A 125 -23.42 10.33 -19.02
CA MET A 125 -24.55 10.07 -19.93
C MET A 125 -25.90 9.93 -19.20
N PHE A 126 -26.28 10.91 -18.36
CA PHE A 126 -27.64 10.99 -17.83
C PHE A 126 -28.27 12.38 -18.03
N PHE A 127 -29.41 12.39 -18.72
CA PHE A 127 -30.26 13.52 -19.08
C PHE A 127 -31.42 13.71 -18.07
N ASP A 128 -31.16 13.67 -16.76
CA ASP A 128 -32.28 13.83 -15.82
C ASP A 128 -31.96 14.70 -14.59
N GLY A 129 -32.92 15.57 -14.29
CA GLY A 129 -32.79 16.73 -13.40
C GLY A 129 -32.39 16.36 -11.97
N ASN A 130 -31.61 17.27 -11.37
CA ASN A 130 -31.00 17.23 -10.02
C ASN A 130 -29.63 16.52 -9.93
N LEU A 131 -28.71 16.77 -10.87
CA LEU A 131 -27.31 16.35 -10.75
C LEU A 131 -26.57 17.12 -9.65
N SER A 132 -26.51 16.54 -8.45
CA SER A 132 -25.35 16.76 -7.57
C SER A 132 -24.19 15.96 -8.17
N CYS A 133 -23.20 16.63 -8.80
CA CYS A 133 -22.00 15.95 -9.31
C CYS A 133 -21.26 15.31 -8.10
N GLU A 134 -21.62 14.08 -7.75
CA GLU A 134 -21.02 13.36 -6.64
C GLU A 134 -19.59 13.02 -7.03
N THR A 135 -18.67 13.66 -6.33
CA THR A 135 -17.26 13.30 -6.32
C THR A 135 -17.09 12.10 -5.38
N VAL A 136 -16.02 11.30 -5.55
CA VAL A 136 -15.66 10.28 -4.56
C VAL A 136 -15.74 10.93 -3.16
N ARG A 137 -16.19 10.22 -2.11
CA ARG A 137 -16.29 10.80 -0.76
C ARG A 137 -14.90 11.20 -0.23
N LYS A 138 -14.75 12.44 0.27
CA LYS A 138 -13.49 12.95 0.84
C LYS A 138 -12.87 11.91 1.79
N GLY A 139 -11.60 11.55 1.55
CA GLY A 139 -10.83 10.73 2.49
C GLY A 139 -10.62 9.25 2.15
N VAL A 140 -11.12 8.69 1.04
CA VAL A 140 -10.80 7.29 0.67
C VAL A 140 -9.34 7.14 0.23
N PHE A 141 -8.84 8.01 -0.66
CA PHE A 141 -7.41 8.00 -1.01
C PHE A 141 -6.56 8.56 0.14
N GLY A 142 -7.07 9.51 0.92
CA GLY A 142 -6.42 10.00 2.14
C GLY A 142 -6.23 8.92 3.20
N ALA A 143 -7.24 8.08 3.44
CA ALA A 143 -7.12 6.91 4.30
C ALA A 143 -6.10 5.92 3.72
N GLY A 144 -6.16 5.67 2.40
CA GLY A 144 -5.17 4.85 1.70
C GLY A 144 -3.74 5.35 1.94
N ALA A 145 -3.49 6.66 1.77
CA ALA A 145 -2.18 7.27 2.00
C ALA A 145 -1.72 7.14 3.47
N ALA A 146 -2.62 7.28 4.43
CA ALA A 146 -2.29 7.08 5.84
C ALA A 146 -1.87 5.63 6.13
N PHE A 147 -2.61 4.65 5.60
CA PHE A 147 -2.25 3.24 5.76
C PHE A 147 -1.00 2.84 4.97
N VAL A 148 -0.72 3.45 3.80
CA VAL A 148 0.57 3.32 3.10
C VAL A 148 1.71 3.76 4.00
N PHE A 149 1.59 4.92 4.65
CA PHE A 149 2.61 5.43 5.58
C PHE A 149 2.83 4.47 6.77
N PHE A 150 1.76 3.98 7.40
CA PHE A 150 1.90 3.01 8.48
C PHE A 150 2.50 1.69 8.00
N THR A 151 2.13 1.23 6.81
CA THR A 151 2.71 0.02 6.19
C THR A 151 4.20 0.20 6.02
N ALA A 152 4.66 1.33 5.50
CA ALA A 152 6.09 1.66 5.34
C ALA A 152 6.85 1.63 6.67
N VAL A 153 6.31 2.28 7.71
CA VAL A 153 6.96 2.30 9.03
C VAL A 153 7.05 0.88 9.61
N PHE A 154 5.96 0.11 9.54
CA PHE A 154 5.96 -1.25 10.08
C PHE A 154 6.82 -2.22 9.27
N SER A 155 6.87 -2.07 7.94
CA SER A 155 7.66 -2.91 7.03
C SER A 155 9.17 -2.72 7.24
N GLU A 156 9.62 -1.48 7.44
CA GLU A 156 11.02 -1.17 7.75
C GLU A 156 11.44 -1.68 9.12
N LEU A 157 10.64 -1.38 10.15
CA LEU A 157 10.90 -1.86 11.51
C LEU A 157 10.93 -3.38 11.52
N TYR A 158 9.96 -4.02 10.85
CA TYR A 158 9.92 -5.46 10.65
C TYR A 158 11.25 -5.98 10.11
N TYR A 159 11.77 -5.41 9.02
CA TYR A 159 13.02 -5.87 8.41
C TYR A 159 14.23 -5.72 9.34
N VAL A 160 14.29 -4.62 10.12
CA VAL A 160 15.35 -4.39 11.11
C VAL A 160 15.30 -5.43 12.23
N PHE A 161 14.12 -5.67 12.82
CA PHE A 161 13.95 -6.66 13.88
C PHE A 161 14.16 -8.08 13.38
N TYR A 162 13.69 -8.41 12.18
CA TYR A 162 13.96 -9.68 11.51
C TYR A 162 15.47 -9.90 11.33
N ALA A 163 16.18 -8.91 10.79
CA ALA A 163 17.61 -9.01 10.57
C ALA A 163 18.42 -9.08 11.88
N LYS A 164 17.92 -8.48 12.96
CA LYS A 164 18.50 -8.61 14.31
C LYS A 164 18.30 -10.02 14.86
N ALA A 165 17.07 -10.52 14.86
CA ALA A 165 16.74 -11.87 15.33
C ALA A 165 17.44 -12.98 14.51
N ALA A 166 17.66 -12.74 13.21
CA ALA A 166 18.45 -13.64 12.37
C ALA A 166 19.95 -13.68 12.75
N ARG A 167 20.51 -12.60 13.32
CA ARG A 167 21.91 -12.59 13.81
C ARG A 167 22.04 -13.33 15.13
N ASP A 168 21.10 -13.10 16.05
CA ASP A 168 21.13 -13.70 17.39
C ASP A 168 20.97 -15.23 17.35
N SER A 169 20.49 -15.78 16.23
CA SER A 169 20.39 -17.23 15.99
C SER A 169 21.72 -17.96 15.72
N GLY A 170 22.85 -17.25 15.64
CA GLY A 170 24.21 -17.84 15.75
C GLY A 170 24.69 -18.77 14.62
N THR A 171 23.92 -19.05 13.56
CA THR A 171 24.35 -19.98 12.49
C THR A 171 25.01 -19.25 11.30
N PRO A 172 26.27 -19.57 10.94
CA PRO A 172 26.96 -18.97 9.78
C PRO A 172 26.28 -19.32 8.45
N PRO A 173 26.49 -18.55 7.37
CA PRO A 173 25.75 -18.66 6.12
C PRO A 173 26.32 -19.79 5.25
N LEU A 174 26.24 -21.04 5.69
CA LEU A 174 26.43 -22.21 4.83
C LEU A 174 25.95 -23.45 5.58
N GLY A 175 25.16 -24.30 4.92
CA GLY A 175 24.75 -25.60 5.46
C GLY A 175 23.37 -25.55 6.07
N GLY A 176 22.41 -26.15 5.36
CA GLY A 176 21.10 -26.41 5.91
C GLY A 176 21.18 -27.32 7.13
N SER A 177 20.31 -27.11 8.08
CA SER A 177 19.88 -28.18 8.98
C SER A 177 18.56 -27.79 9.61
N VAL A 178 17.63 -28.76 9.52
CA VAL A 178 16.41 -28.85 10.32
C VAL A 178 16.85 -28.86 11.79
N GLY A 179 16.64 -27.75 12.49
CA GLY A 179 16.98 -27.64 13.91
C GLY A 179 15.77 -28.01 14.77
N MET A 180 15.68 -29.28 15.19
CA MET A 180 14.88 -29.68 16.35
C MET A 180 15.38 -28.90 17.58
N SER A 181 14.45 -28.33 18.35
CA SER A 181 14.73 -27.69 19.64
C SER A 181 15.09 -28.77 20.66
N SER A 182 16.33 -28.78 21.16
CA SER A 182 16.68 -29.51 22.38
C SER A 182 16.40 -28.62 23.58
N TYR A 183 15.41 -29.01 24.38
CA TYR A 183 15.15 -28.45 25.70
C TYR A 183 16.21 -28.98 26.67
N HIS A 184 16.93 -28.09 27.34
CA HIS A 184 17.55 -28.33 28.64
C HIS A 184 17.59 -27.02 29.42
#